data_AF-A0A2A6P106-F1
#
_entry.id   AF-A0A2A6P106-F1
#
_cell.length_a   1.000
_cell.length_b   1.000
_cell.length_c   1.000
_cell.angle_alpha   90.00
_cell.angle_beta   90.00
_cell.angle_gamma   90.00
#
_symmetry.space_group_name_H-M   'P 1'
#
loop_
_entity.id
_entity.type
_entity.pdbx_description
1 polymer ?
#
loop_
_entity_poly.entity_id
_entity_poly.type
_entity_poly.pdbx_seq_one_letter_code
_entity_poly.pdbx_strand_id
1 'polypeptide(L)'
;MTRKLKEQRGLAAVRAKVLDGLTDLEEARDLSDPDANLLRNGVKAGQWDGFPHDKMPPGCPITVLGMKGETVYVISATGFLYEVSRWDHPTLVKLFSPYVNYLKWAWPAFTKAKEDEDGNIIPPKVDRVARDKAVEAIIAEAGRRGTFDPSENVRGRGGWKSGDNFVWHSGKYLFSTDIKPGLPVKPDILRMRPGEHDGYFYAQDSDTMRPWQTPIDAGESPAHQILQDLKTWNWERGYIDPIFTLGWIIAAFLSGALEQRPIIFVTGGPGTGKSALQRYVRSLFENTIFATSNTTAAGIYQTMGHDSRPIAVDEFERKANATKETAIIEIARQAYSGDKGYRGGSDGASSQFELHNAFMFTAILKPHMEQQDKTRMAIMQLNPLKAHGERPVVQDYWGRQLLRQVMDGYHDFVARILPKWRQILSDDRLHFDSRAIDTYGTLLACAELAVGEQGMIDGGLMAKSAGSSELDIEVLKDTLEFATAAERANQTPKWQDVIERLLGCKLDAYKSGERLTVGGVIEALENKDRSDMDIVEARARLALLGLGVRDRPKDDPNNPCTGYALAVPMSDDNLNRLFGDSEFARGGWTDALQLGPEEIVPRGLAKAMKTVKINRAAKTCTLVDLQAYDEWVDRA
;
A
#
# COMPACT_ATOMS: atom_id res chain seq x y z
N MET A 1 28.72 29.04 -10.48
CA MET A 1 27.29 28.88 -10.85
C MET A 1 26.33 28.85 -9.65
N THR A 2 26.77 28.44 -8.46
CA THR A 2 25.93 28.18 -7.27
C THR A 2 25.21 29.40 -6.67
N ARG A 3 25.77 30.61 -6.77
CA ARG A 3 25.18 31.83 -6.18
C ARG A 3 23.96 32.34 -6.95
N LYS A 4 24.00 32.24 -8.28
CA LYS A 4 22.92 32.67 -9.20
C LYS A 4 21.66 31.77 -9.08
N LEU A 5 21.87 30.46 -8.93
CA LEU A 5 20.82 29.47 -8.65
C LEU A 5 20.08 29.74 -7.33
N LYS A 6 20.80 30.17 -6.29
CA LYS A 6 20.23 30.48 -4.98
C LYS A 6 19.35 31.73 -5.01
N GLU A 7 19.76 32.76 -5.74
CA GLU A 7 19.01 34.02 -5.93
C GLU A 7 17.75 33.82 -6.80
N GLN A 8 17.83 33.03 -7.87
CA GLN A 8 16.66 32.69 -8.70
C GLN A 8 15.61 31.86 -7.95
N ARG A 9 16.04 30.92 -7.11
CA ARG A 9 15.15 30.09 -6.28
C ARG A 9 14.39 30.91 -5.22
N GLY A 10 15.04 31.90 -4.61
CA GLY A 10 14.37 32.81 -3.65
C GLY A 10 13.26 33.65 -4.29
N LEU A 11 13.51 34.17 -5.49
CA LEU A 11 12.54 34.96 -6.27
C LEU A 11 11.33 34.12 -6.73
N ALA A 12 11.57 32.88 -7.18
CA ALA A 12 10.50 31.95 -7.55
C ALA A 12 9.61 31.59 -6.35
N ALA A 13 10.20 31.37 -5.17
CA ALA A 13 9.45 31.06 -3.96
C ALA A 13 8.59 32.23 -3.45
N VAL A 14 9.11 33.46 -3.54
CA VAL A 14 8.33 34.67 -3.22
C VAL A 14 7.16 34.84 -4.18
N ARG A 15 7.37 34.63 -5.49
CA ARG A 15 6.29 34.72 -6.50
C ARG A 15 5.19 33.68 -6.24
N ALA A 16 5.56 32.43 -5.94
CA ALA A 16 4.58 31.39 -5.62
C ALA A 16 3.72 31.75 -4.40
N LYS A 17 4.32 32.28 -3.32
CA LYS A 17 3.58 32.77 -2.15
C LYS A 17 2.62 33.92 -2.46
N VAL A 18 3.03 34.84 -3.33
CA VAL A 18 2.17 35.95 -3.77
C VAL A 18 0.99 35.44 -4.59
N LEU A 19 1.21 34.50 -5.51
CA LEU A 19 0.13 33.91 -6.28
C LEU A 19 -0.84 33.11 -5.40
N ASP A 20 -0.33 32.29 -4.47
CA ASP A 20 -1.17 31.57 -3.49
C ASP A 20 -2.04 32.57 -2.70
N GLY A 21 -1.45 33.68 -2.23
CA GLY A 21 -2.16 34.72 -1.49
C GLY A 21 -3.20 35.49 -2.30
N LEU A 22 -2.95 35.74 -3.59
CA LEU A 22 -3.94 36.36 -4.48
C LEU A 22 -5.14 35.44 -4.70
N THR A 23 -4.88 34.15 -4.86
CA THR A 23 -5.94 33.14 -5.03
C THR A 23 -6.79 32.97 -3.76
N ASP A 24 -6.17 32.93 -2.58
CA ASP A 24 -6.91 32.87 -1.31
C ASP A 24 -7.75 34.15 -1.06
N LEU A 25 -7.31 35.31 -1.57
CA LEU A 25 -8.05 36.59 -1.48
C LEU A 25 -9.27 36.66 -2.42
N GLU A 26 -9.18 36.09 -3.62
CA GLU A 26 -10.34 35.99 -4.53
C GLU A 26 -11.45 35.11 -3.95
N GLU A 27 -11.11 34.11 -3.13
CA GLU A 27 -12.04 33.15 -2.54
C GLU A 27 -12.73 33.61 -1.25
N ALA A 28 -12.17 34.62 -0.58
CA ALA A 28 -12.81 35.26 0.57
C ALA A 28 -14.07 36.06 0.18
N ARG A 29 -14.34 36.24 -1.13
CA ARG A 29 -15.56 36.87 -1.66
C ARG A 29 -16.62 35.83 -2.00
N ASP A 30 -17.84 36.14 -1.56
CA ASP A 30 -19.14 35.51 -1.88
C ASP A 30 -19.63 34.31 -1.05
N LEU A 31 -19.61 34.45 0.28
CA LEU A 31 -20.58 33.78 1.14
C LEU A 31 -21.86 34.64 1.24
N SER A 32 -22.86 34.32 0.41
CA SER A 32 -24.15 35.02 0.39
C SER A 32 -25.31 34.05 0.62
N ASP A 33 -26.04 34.21 1.73
CA ASP A 33 -27.25 33.46 2.04
C ASP A 33 -28.43 34.41 2.33
N PRO A 34 -29.04 34.99 1.27
CA PRO A 34 -30.06 36.03 1.42
C PRO A 34 -31.30 35.52 2.17
N ASP A 35 -32.06 36.43 2.79
CA ASP A 35 -33.27 36.09 3.54
C ASP A 35 -34.22 35.20 2.73
N ALA A 36 -34.79 34.17 3.39
CA ALA A 36 -35.63 33.17 2.74
C ALA A 36 -36.92 33.74 2.12
N ASN A 37 -37.35 34.94 2.52
CA ASN A 37 -38.52 35.63 1.98
C ASN A 37 -38.22 36.40 0.68
N LEU A 38 -36.95 36.55 0.31
CA LEU A 38 -36.55 37.19 -0.95
C LEU A 38 -36.62 36.18 -2.12
N LEU A 39 -36.72 36.71 -3.33
CA LEU A 39 -36.63 35.90 -4.55
C LEU A 39 -35.21 35.34 -4.69
N ARG A 40 -35.10 34.05 -5.00
CA ARG A 40 -33.84 33.42 -5.41
C ARG A 40 -33.95 33.05 -6.88
N ASN A 41 -33.11 33.66 -7.72
CA ASN A 41 -33.17 33.51 -9.18
C ASN A 41 -34.58 33.71 -9.75
N GLY A 42 -35.32 34.70 -9.22
CA GLY A 42 -36.69 35.01 -9.63
C GLY A 42 -37.79 34.12 -9.03
N VAL A 43 -37.43 33.14 -8.18
CA VAL A 43 -38.37 32.15 -7.62
C VAL A 43 -38.67 32.44 -6.14
N LYS A 44 -39.96 32.40 -5.78
CA LYS A 44 -40.44 32.54 -4.38
C LYS A 44 -40.22 31.26 -3.59
N ALA A 45 -40.15 31.38 -2.26
CA ALA A 45 -40.00 30.24 -1.37
C ALA A 45 -41.09 29.18 -1.61
N GLY A 46 -40.69 27.91 -1.75
CA GLY A 46 -41.58 26.77 -2.01
C GLY A 46 -42.28 26.77 -3.37
N GLN A 47 -41.84 27.58 -4.34
CA GLN A 47 -42.40 27.64 -5.70
C GLN A 47 -41.39 27.24 -6.80
N TRP A 48 -40.36 26.48 -6.43
CA TRP A 48 -39.41 25.92 -7.39
C TRP A 48 -39.99 24.66 -8.05
N ASP A 49 -39.52 24.37 -9.26
CA ASP A 49 -40.02 23.27 -10.08
C ASP A 49 -39.74 21.89 -9.45
N GLY A 50 -40.78 21.08 -9.23
CA GLY A 50 -40.69 19.79 -8.54
C GLY A 50 -40.88 19.83 -7.02
N PHE A 51 -41.33 20.96 -6.46
CA PHE A 51 -41.72 21.03 -5.05
C PHE A 51 -42.91 20.09 -4.75
N PRO A 52 -42.93 19.37 -3.60
CA PRO A 52 -41.95 19.45 -2.52
C PRO A 52 -40.77 18.51 -2.64
N HIS A 53 -40.86 17.43 -3.41
CA HIS A 53 -39.87 16.35 -3.41
C HIS A 53 -39.66 15.62 -4.75
N ASP A 54 -40.25 16.07 -5.87
CA ASP A 54 -40.11 15.41 -7.18
C ASP A 54 -38.66 15.47 -7.72
N LYS A 55 -37.89 16.46 -7.28
CA LYS A 55 -36.44 16.59 -7.47
C LYS A 55 -35.83 17.48 -6.39
N MET A 56 -34.50 17.56 -6.34
CA MET A 56 -33.83 18.52 -5.47
C MET A 56 -34.02 19.96 -5.97
N PRO A 57 -34.13 20.97 -5.07
CA PRO A 57 -34.30 22.36 -5.47
C PRO A 57 -33.10 22.89 -6.29
N PRO A 58 -33.31 23.87 -7.18
CA PRO A 58 -32.27 24.36 -8.08
C PRO A 58 -31.13 25.06 -7.35
N GLY A 59 -29.89 24.65 -7.64
CA GLY A 59 -28.70 25.18 -6.95
C GLY A 59 -28.60 24.71 -5.50
N CYS A 60 -29.11 23.51 -5.20
CA CYS A 60 -29.04 22.93 -3.87
C CYS A 60 -27.60 22.93 -3.34
N PRO A 61 -27.32 23.54 -2.17
CA PRO A 61 -25.99 23.53 -1.59
C PRO A 61 -25.49 22.14 -1.20
N ILE A 62 -26.40 21.18 -0.98
CA ILE A 62 -26.06 19.81 -0.64
C ILE A 62 -26.17 18.89 -1.86
N THR A 63 -25.34 17.85 -1.88
CA THR A 63 -25.42 16.78 -2.89
C THR A 63 -25.79 15.47 -2.21
N VAL A 64 -26.90 14.87 -2.61
CA VAL A 64 -27.29 13.53 -2.15
C VAL A 64 -26.55 12.52 -3.02
N LEU A 65 -25.87 11.53 -2.44
CA LEU A 65 -25.08 10.56 -3.20
C LEU A 65 -25.83 9.24 -3.43
N GLY A 66 -26.71 8.87 -2.50
CA GLY A 66 -27.48 7.62 -2.52
C GLY A 66 -27.71 7.08 -1.11
N MET A 67 -28.08 5.82 -0.99
CA MET A 67 -28.33 5.18 0.31
C MET A 67 -27.82 3.74 0.38
N LYS A 68 -27.56 3.23 1.58
CA LYS A 68 -27.29 1.80 1.84
C LYS A 68 -28.04 1.39 3.10
N GLY A 69 -29.03 0.52 2.93
CA GLY A 69 -29.98 0.22 4.01
C GLY A 69 -30.74 1.49 4.43
N GLU A 70 -30.75 1.80 5.72
CA GLU A 70 -31.41 3.00 6.27
C GLU A 70 -30.54 4.27 6.24
N THR A 71 -29.28 4.16 5.82
CA THR A 71 -28.33 5.28 5.84
C THR A 71 -28.31 5.99 4.49
N VAL A 72 -28.52 7.30 4.51
CA VAL A 72 -28.36 8.18 3.34
C VAL A 72 -27.03 8.91 3.40
N TYR A 73 -26.33 8.95 2.28
CA TYR A 73 -25.05 9.65 2.16
C TYR A 73 -25.26 11.01 1.52
N VAL A 74 -24.86 12.07 2.22
CA VAL A 74 -25.08 13.45 1.79
C VAL A 74 -23.80 14.25 1.95
N ILE A 75 -23.49 15.05 0.95
CA ILE A 75 -22.45 16.07 1.00
C ILE A 75 -23.07 17.35 1.50
N SER A 76 -22.58 17.83 2.63
CA SER A 76 -22.97 19.11 3.19
C SER A 76 -22.59 20.26 2.27
N ALA A 77 -23.18 21.43 2.49
CA ALA A 77 -22.84 22.66 1.76
C ALA A 77 -21.40 23.12 1.99
N THR A 78 -20.76 22.61 3.04
CA THR A 78 -19.32 22.77 3.33
C THR A 78 -18.44 21.71 2.67
N GLY A 79 -18.99 20.78 1.88
CA GLY A 79 -18.25 19.76 1.13
C GLY A 79 -17.92 18.47 1.89
N PHE A 80 -18.25 18.38 3.19
CA PHE A 80 -18.02 17.18 3.99
C PHE A 80 -19.08 16.10 3.74
N LEU A 81 -18.66 14.85 3.73
CA LEU A 81 -19.52 13.67 3.67
C LEU A 81 -20.19 13.40 5.03
N TYR A 82 -21.50 13.20 5.02
CA TYR A 82 -22.31 12.82 6.16
C TYR A 82 -23.03 11.50 5.90
N GLU A 83 -22.93 10.61 6.89
CA GLU A 83 -23.77 9.42 7.00
C GLU A 83 -25.00 9.79 7.83
N VAL A 84 -26.17 9.80 7.20
CA VAL A 84 -27.40 10.27 7.84
C VAL A 84 -28.39 9.13 8.00
N SER A 85 -28.54 8.67 9.24
CA SER A 85 -29.59 7.73 9.68
C SER A 85 -30.65 8.42 10.55
N ARG A 86 -30.36 9.63 11.05
CA ARG A 86 -31.27 10.42 11.90
C ARG A 86 -31.60 11.76 11.27
N TRP A 87 -32.90 11.97 11.02
CA TRP A 87 -33.44 13.18 10.41
C TRP A 87 -34.10 14.09 11.44
N ASP A 88 -33.36 15.10 11.91
CA ASP A 88 -33.89 16.16 12.76
C ASP A 88 -33.45 17.56 12.30
N HIS A 89 -33.92 18.60 12.99
CA HIS A 89 -33.59 19.98 12.62
C HIS A 89 -32.07 20.25 12.69
N PRO A 90 -31.36 19.87 13.78
CA PRO A 90 -29.90 19.98 13.83
C PRO A 90 -29.19 19.29 12.67
N THR A 91 -29.58 18.08 12.27
CA THR A 91 -28.99 17.40 11.10
C THR A 91 -29.15 18.24 9.84
N LEU A 92 -30.35 18.73 9.54
CA LEU A 92 -30.59 19.57 8.36
C LEU A 92 -29.79 20.89 8.40
N VAL A 93 -29.70 21.54 9.57
CA VAL A 93 -28.89 22.76 9.71
C VAL A 93 -27.41 22.47 9.48
N LYS A 94 -26.88 21.35 9.99
CA LYS A 94 -25.49 20.94 9.73
C LYS A 94 -25.22 20.71 8.25
N LEU A 95 -26.12 20.00 7.56
CA LEU A 95 -25.99 19.73 6.13
C LEU A 95 -25.98 21.01 5.30
N PHE A 96 -26.86 21.98 5.61
CA PHE A 96 -27.00 23.18 4.79
C PHE A 96 -26.12 24.36 5.24
N SER A 97 -25.46 24.30 6.39
CA SER A 97 -24.63 25.40 6.90
C SER A 97 -23.53 25.81 5.91
N PRO A 98 -23.30 27.11 5.65
CA PRO A 98 -23.94 28.29 6.27
C PRO A 98 -25.27 28.74 5.60
N TYR A 99 -25.78 28.03 4.61
CA TYR A 99 -26.96 28.39 3.80
C TYR A 99 -28.30 28.01 4.43
N VAL A 100 -28.53 28.39 5.69
CA VAL A 100 -29.75 28.03 6.43
C VAL A 100 -30.99 28.73 5.86
N ASN A 101 -30.85 29.93 5.28
CA ASN A 101 -31.95 30.60 4.60
C ASN A 101 -32.31 29.90 3.27
N TYR A 102 -31.34 29.27 2.59
CA TYR A 102 -31.65 28.40 1.44
C TYR A 102 -32.58 27.26 1.85
N LEU A 103 -32.25 26.56 2.95
CA LEU A 103 -33.07 25.46 3.48
C LEU A 103 -34.51 25.90 3.78
N LYS A 104 -34.67 27.09 4.39
CA LYS A 104 -36.00 27.69 4.66
C LYS A 104 -36.73 28.12 3.38
N TRP A 105 -36.02 28.66 2.40
CA TRP A 105 -36.60 29.07 1.11
C TRP A 105 -37.06 27.84 0.30
N ALA A 106 -36.28 26.77 0.29
CA ALA A 106 -36.57 25.55 -0.44
C ALA A 106 -37.79 24.82 0.15
N TRP A 107 -37.84 24.65 1.47
CA TRP A 107 -38.97 23.98 2.14
C TRP A 107 -39.55 24.87 3.25
N PRO A 108 -40.32 25.90 2.88
CA PRO A 108 -40.83 26.88 3.84
C PRO A 108 -41.99 26.34 4.67
N ALA A 109 -42.00 26.69 5.95
CA ALA A 109 -43.18 26.72 6.79
C ALA A 109 -43.54 28.18 7.08
N PHE A 110 -44.71 28.60 6.61
CA PHE A 110 -45.18 29.98 6.67
C PHE A 110 -45.88 30.30 8.00
N THR A 111 -45.75 31.53 8.48
CA THR A 111 -46.59 32.06 9.57
C THR A 111 -48.06 32.14 9.14
N LYS A 112 -48.98 32.20 10.10
CA LYS A 112 -50.34 32.64 9.81
C LYS A 112 -50.32 34.10 9.33
N ALA A 113 -51.25 34.45 8.45
CA ALA A 113 -51.50 35.85 8.12
C ALA A 113 -51.90 36.59 9.42
N LYS A 114 -51.42 37.82 9.57
CA LYS A 114 -51.71 38.68 10.73
C LYS A 114 -52.33 39.97 10.22
N GLU A 115 -53.21 40.55 11.01
CA GLU A 115 -53.73 41.89 10.78
C GLU A 115 -52.92 42.85 11.65
N ASP A 116 -52.47 43.98 11.09
CA ASP A 116 -51.81 45.04 11.87
C ASP A 116 -52.83 45.94 12.57
N GLU A 117 -52.35 46.88 13.39
CA GLU A 117 -53.19 47.80 14.16
C GLU A 117 -54.06 48.72 13.28
N ASP A 118 -53.72 48.84 11.99
CA ASP A 118 -54.40 49.66 10.99
C ASP A 118 -55.37 48.84 10.10
N GLY A 119 -55.54 47.54 10.37
CA GLY A 119 -56.43 46.65 9.63
C GLY A 119 -55.84 46.08 8.32
N ASN A 120 -54.53 46.26 8.07
CA ASN A 120 -53.88 45.70 6.90
C ASN A 120 -53.46 44.24 7.14
N ILE A 121 -53.68 43.39 6.13
CA ILE A 121 -53.24 42.00 6.15
C ILE A 121 -51.73 41.92 5.86
N ILE A 122 -50.96 41.53 6.86
CA ILE A 122 -49.56 41.14 6.73
C ILE A 122 -49.51 39.73 6.11
N PRO A 123 -48.92 39.57 4.90
CA PRO A 123 -48.88 38.29 4.23
C PRO A 123 -48.03 37.27 5.01
N PRO A 124 -48.37 35.96 4.93
CA PRO A 124 -47.57 34.88 5.49
C PRO A 124 -46.09 34.99 5.10
N LYS A 125 -45.19 34.93 6.09
CA LYS A 125 -43.74 34.93 5.88
C LYS A 125 -43.14 33.59 6.24
N VAL A 126 -42.02 33.25 5.62
CA VAL A 126 -41.24 32.06 5.97
C VAL A 126 -40.65 32.25 7.37
N ASP A 127 -41.04 31.40 8.32
CA ASP A 127 -40.53 31.40 9.70
C ASP A 127 -39.60 30.21 9.95
N ARG A 128 -40.00 29.02 9.46
CA ARG A 128 -39.31 27.75 9.76
C ARG A 128 -39.15 26.92 8.49
N VAL A 129 -38.40 25.83 8.64
CA VAL A 129 -38.33 24.76 7.63
C VAL A 129 -39.45 23.75 7.86
N ALA A 130 -40.17 23.41 6.80
CA ALA A 130 -41.08 22.26 6.76
C ALA A 130 -40.23 20.97 6.66
N ARG A 131 -39.81 20.46 7.83
CA ARG A 131 -38.83 19.37 7.95
C ARG A 131 -39.18 18.13 7.15
N ASP A 132 -40.43 17.67 7.26
CA ASP A 132 -40.87 16.42 6.61
C ASP A 132 -40.70 16.50 5.09
N LYS A 133 -41.05 17.65 4.48
CA LYS A 133 -40.86 17.90 3.04
C LYS A 133 -39.39 17.88 2.62
N ALA A 134 -38.50 18.46 3.43
CA ALA A 134 -37.07 18.47 3.15
C ALA A 134 -36.48 17.05 3.25
N VAL A 135 -36.89 16.28 4.26
CA VAL A 135 -36.44 14.90 4.46
C VAL A 135 -36.96 13.99 3.36
N GLU A 136 -38.24 14.09 2.99
CA GLU A 136 -38.83 13.36 1.86
C GLU A 136 -38.07 13.62 0.57
N ALA A 137 -37.72 14.88 0.27
CA ALA A 137 -36.96 15.23 -0.93
C ALA A 137 -35.57 14.60 -0.95
N ILE A 138 -34.85 14.63 0.18
CA ILE A 138 -33.50 14.07 0.29
C ILE A 138 -33.53 12.54 0.18
N ILE A 139 -34.45 11.87 0.88
CA ILE A 139 -34.59 10.41 0.84
C ILE A 139 -35.06 9.96 -0.55
N ALA A 140 -36.01 10.67 -1.18
CA ALA A 140 -36.48 10.37 -2.52
C ALA A 140 -35.34 10.50 -3.55
N GLU A 141 -34.51 11.55 -3.46
CA GLU A 141 -33.33 11.69 -4.30
C GLU A 141 -32.30 10.57 -4.07
N ALA A 142 -32.05 10.20 -2.82
CA ALA A 142 -31.18 9.08 -2.49
C ALA A 142 -31.71 7.77 -3.11
N GLY A 143 -33.03 7.57 -3.10
CA GLY A 143 -33.67 6.41 -3.72
C GLY A 143 -33.55 6.40 -5.24
N ARG A 144 -33.63 7.58 -5.89
CA ARG A 144 -33.39 7.71 -7.35
C ARG A 144 -31.96 7.38 -7.74
N ARG A 145 -30.98 7.81 -6.93
CA ARG A 145 -29.56 7.53 -7.16
C ARG A 145 -29.19 6.08 -6.87
N GLY A 146 -29.93 5.41 -5.99
CA GLY A 146 -29.77 3.99 -5.69
C GLY A 146 -28.70 3.74 -4.62
N THR A 147 -28.10 2.54 -4.70
CA THR A 147 -27.12 2.09 -3.70
C THR A 147 -25.83 2.89 -3.79
N PHE A 148 -25.39 3.47 -2.67
CA PHE A 148 -24.09 4.14 -2.57
C PHE A 148 -23.22 3.47 -1.49
N ASP A 149 -21.98 3.12 -1.86
CA ASP A 149 -20.99 2.59 -0.93
C ASP A 149 -19.78 3.55 -0.86
N PRO A 150 -19.57 4.23 0.28
CA PRO A 150 -18.42 5.11 0.44
C PRO A 150 -17.07 4.41 0.21
N SER A 151 -16.98 3.11 0.54
CA SER A 151 -15.72 2.37 0.38
C SER A 151 -15.29 2.21 -1.08
N GLU A 152 -16.24 2.21 -2.02
CA GLU A 152 -15.97 2.05 -3.46
C GLU A 152 -15.91 3.40 -4.19
N ASN A 153 -16.68 4.38 -3.70
CA ASN A 153 -17.00 5.58 -4.47
C ASN A 153 -16.36 6.86 -3.92
N VAL A 154 -15.76 6.84 -2.71
CA VAL A 154 -15.20 8.03 -2.07
C VAL A 154 -13.67 8.00 -2.09
N ARG A 155 -13.09 9.12 -2.51
CA ARG A 155 -11.65 9.37 -2.49
C ARG A 155 -11.34 10.51 -1.53
N GLY A 156 -10.44 10.25 -0.59
CA GLY A 156 -9.91 11.25 0.34
C GLY A 156 -8.67 11.96 -0.21
N ARG A 157 -7.90 12.55 0.69
CA ARG A 157 -6.67 13.30 0.37
C ARG A 157 -5.57 12.38 -0.16
N GLY A 158 -4.68 12.95 -0.97
CA GLY A 158 -3.56 12.26 -1.60
C GLY A 158 -3.70 12.14 -3.11
N GLY A 159 -2.86 11.31 -3.72
CA GLY A 159 -2.81 11.09 -5.17
C GLY A 159 -3.80 10.03 -5.62
N TRP A 160 -4.46 10.27 -6.76
CA TRP A 160 -5.44 9.37 -7.36
C TRP A 160 -5.34 9.35 -8.88
N LYS A 161 -5.62 8.19 -9.49
CA LYS A 161 -5.78 8.05 -10.93
C LYS A 161 -7.22 8.37 -11.32
N SER A 162 -7.42 9.34 -12.21
CA SER A 162 -8.73 9.76 -12.72
C SER A 162 -8.73 9.65 -14.24
N GLY A 163 -9.30 8.58 -14.78
CA GLY A 163 -9.07 8.18 -16.18
C GLY A 163 -7.58 7.97 -16.44
N ASP A 164 -7.03 8.69 -17.41
CA ASP A 164 -5.58 8.71 -17.73
C ASP A 164 -4.80 9.80 -16.99
N ASN A 165 -5.49 10.64 -16.20
CA ASN A 165 -4.90 11.77 -15.50
C ASN A 165 -4.56 11.44 -14.04
N PHE A 166 -3.63 12.22 -13.49
CA PHE A 166 -3.37 12.25 -12.06
C PHE A 166 -4.11 13.42 -11.40
N VAL A 167 -4.79 13.13 -10.31
CA VAL A 167 -5.46 14.12 -9.47
C VAL A 167 -4.82 14.09 -8.08
N TRP A 168 -4.39 15.25 -7.62
CA TRP A 168 -3.96 15.45 -6.24
C TRP A 168 -5.08 16.10 -5.41
N HIS A 169 -5.54 15.39 -4.40
CA HIS A 169 -6.51 15.87 -3.44
C HIS A 169 -5.80 16.47 -2.22
N SER A 170 -5.78 17.80 -2.12
CA SER A 170 -5.18 18.52 -0.98
C SER A 170 -6.07 18.54 0.27
N GLY A 171 -7.37 18.35 0.12
CA GLY A 171 -8.36 18.44 1.20
C GLY A 171 -9.43 19.45 0.81
N LYS A 172 -9.00 20.68 0.52
CA LYS A 172 -9.88 21.75 0.06
C LYS A 172 -9.99 21.87 -1.45
N TYR A 173 -9.00 21.36 -2.18
CA TYR A 173 -8.94 21.44 -3.64
C TYR A 173 -8.46 20.13 -4.25
N LEU A 174 -8.92 19.90 -5.47
CA LEU A 174 -8.36 18.94 -6.41
C LEU A 174 -7.46 19.68 -7.38
N PHE A 175 -6.29 19.11 -7.64
CA PHE A 175 -5.35 19.64 -8.62
C PHE A 175 -5.08 18.59 -9.68
N SER A 176 -5.04 19.00 -10.93
CA SER A 176 -4.65 18.18 -12.07
C SER A 176 -3.87 19.03 -13.07
N THR A 177 -3.31 18.39 -14.08
CA THR A 177 -2.59 19.05 -15.18
C THR A 177 -3.30 18.76 -16.49
N ASP A 178 -3.54 19.77 -17.32
CA ASP A 178 -4.13 19.60 -18.67
C ASP A 178 -3.04 19.08 -19.63
N ILE A 179 -2.67 17.81 -19.51
CA ILE A 179 -1.70 17.18 -20.40
C ILE A 179 -2.40 16.84 -21.72
N LYS A 180 -2.06 17.56 -22.78
CA LYS A 180 -2.49 17.24 -24.15
C LYS A 180 -1.40 16.39 -24.82
N PRO A 181 -1.68 15.13 -25.17
CA PRO A 181 -0.71 14.28 -25.86
C PRO A 181 -0.14 14.97 -27.11
N GLY A 182 1.19 15.02 -27.23
CA GLY A 182 1.88 15.54 -28.42
C GLY A 182 2.14 17.04 -28.48
N LEU A 183 1.80 17.83 -27.44
CA LEU A 183 2.17 19.25 -27.38
C LEU A 183 3.38 19.48 -26.45
N PRO A 184 4.40 20.26 -26.86
CA PRO A 184 5.61 20.53 -26.06
C PRO A 184 5.39 21.52 -24.91
N VAL A 185 4.14 21.85 -24.57
CA VAL A 185 3.81 22.86 -23.57
C VAL A 185 3.71 22.17 -22.21
N LYS A 186 4.49 22.63 -21.23
CA LYS A 186 4.31 22.19 -19.84
C LYS A 186 2.92 22.63 -19.37
N PRO A 187 2.10 21.71 -18.84
CA PRO A 187 0.68 21.97 -18.60
C PRO A 187 0.51 23.02 -17.50
N ASP A 188 -0.48 23.89 -17.67
CA ASP A 188 -0.95 24.71 -16.55
C ASP A 188 -1.62 23.82 -15.51
N ILE A 189 -1.54 24.24 -14.26
CA ILE A 189 -2.20 23.52 -13.17
C ILE A 189 -3.68 23.90 -13.13
N LEU A 190 -4.54 22.90 -13.27
CA LEU A 190 -5.97 23.04 -13.07
C LEU A 190 -6.29 22.83 -11.60
N ARG A 191 -7.23 23.62 -11.10
CA ARG A 191 -7.68 23.59 -9.72
C ARG A 191 -9.20 23.56 -9.69
N MET A 192 -9.75 22.63 -8.92
CA MET A 192 -11.18 22.44 -8.77
C MET A 192 -11.54 22.24 -7.30
N ARG A 193 -12.81 22.46 -6.94
CA ARG A 193 -13.32 22.06 -5.63
C ARG A 193 -13.59 20.55 -5.60
N PRO A 194 -13.46 19.90 -4.42
CA PRO A 194 -13.92 18.54 -4.21
C PRO A 194 -15.39 18.37 -4.62
N GLY A 195 -15.72 17.19 -5.11
CA GLY A 195 -17.00 16.92 -5.78
C GLY A 195 -16.97 15.61 -6.55
N GLU A 196 -18.00 15.36 -7.35
CA GLU A 196 -18.04 14.24 -8.29
C GLU A 196 -17.13 14.53 -9.50
N HIS A 197 -16.13 13.68 -9.73
CA HIS A 197 -15.22 13.75 -10.88
C HIS A 197 -14.89 12.32 -11.36
N ASP A 198 -15.03 12.06 -12.66
CA ASP A 198 -14.78 10.76 -13.30
C ASP A 198 -15.40 9.54 -12.58
N GLY A 199 -16.63 9.69 -12.09
CA GLY A 199 -17.37 8.60 -11.43
C GLY A 199 -16.99 8.36 -9.96
N TYR A 200 -16.07 9.15 -9.41
CA TYR A 200 -15.71 9.13 -7.99
C TYR A 200 -16.11 10.42 -7.30
N PHE A 201 -16.46 10.33 -6.03
CA PHE A 201 -16.69 11.48 -5.18
C PHE A 201 -15.45 11.79 -4.35
N TYR A 202 -14.90 13.00 -4.51
CA TYR A 202 -13.77 13.46 -3.72
C TYR A 202 -14.29 14.28 -2.52
N ALA A 203 -14.07 13.80 -1.30
CA ALA A 203 -14.65 14.37 -0.10
C ALA A 203 -13.80 15.50 0.49
N GLN A 204 -14.42 16.65 0.77
CA GLN A 204 -13.68 17.76 1.36
C GLN A 204 -13.17 17.41 2.76
N ASP A 205 -11.93 17.80 3.05
CA ASP A 205 -11.29 17.64 4.36
C ASP A 205 -10.33 18.81 4.62
N SER A 206 -9.73 18.83 5.81
CA SER A 206 -8.60 19.65 6.21
C SER A 206 -7.49 19.68 5.17
N ASP A 207 -7.02 20.90 4.91
CA ASP A 207 -6.05 21.18 3.86
C ASP A 207 -4.67 20.58 4.18
N THR A 208 -4.00 20.13 3.14
CA THR A 208 -2.65 19.56 3.17
C THR A 208 -1.79 20.26 2.12
N MET A 209 -0.73 19.60 1.65
CA MET A 209 0.16 20.16 0.66
C MET A 209 -0.60 20.52 -0.62
N ARG A 210 -0.38 21.74 -1.11
CA ARG A 210 -0.78 22.16 -2.46
C ARG A 210 0.44 22.08 -3.38
N PRO A 211 0.29 21.63 -4.63
CA PRO A 211 1.39 21.59 -5.59
C PRO A 211 2.00 22.97 -5.87
N TRP A 212 3.22 22.97 -6.40
CA TRP A 212 3.86 24.18 -6.91
C TRP A 212 3.11 24.69 -8.15
N GLN A 213 2.87 26.00 -8.22
CA GLN A 213 2.01 26.58 -9.26
C GLN A 213 2.61 26.60 -10.66
N THR A 214 3.93 26.66 -10.76
CA THR A 214 4.64 26.67 -12.05
C THR A 214 5.31 25.33 -12.30
N PRO A 215 5.44 24.90 -13.56
CA PRO A 215 6.24 23.72 -13.87
C PRO A 215 7.69 23.87 -13.40
N ILE A 216 8.36 22.74 -13.16
CA ILE A 216 9.75 22.68 -12.74
C ILE A 216 10.55 21.90 -13.76
N ASP A 217 11.71 22.41 -14.15
CA ASP A 217 12.63 21.66 -15.00
C ASP A 217 13.28 20.53 -14.22
N ALA A 218 13.40 19.35 -14.83
CA ALA A 218 13.98 18.17 -14.17
C ALA A 218 15.35 18.50 -13.57
N GLY A 219 16.24 19.15 -14.31
CA GLY A 219 17.58 19.56 -13.82
C GLY A 219 17.57 20.61 -12.70
N GLU A 220 16.47 21.33 -12.50
CA GLU A 220 16.32 22.29 -11.40
C GLU A 220 15.60 21.71 -10.18
N SER A 221 15.03 20.51 -10.33
CA SER A 221 14.26 19.83 -9.29
C SER A 221 15.06 19.64 -8.00
N PRO A 222 14.45 19.85 -6.83
CA PRO A 222 15.07 19.52 -5.55
C PRO A 222 15.38 18.02 -5.42
N ALA A 223 14.79 17.15 -6.24
CA ALA A 223 15.06 15.71 -6.24
C ALA A 223 16.55 15.37 -6.35
N HIS A 224 17.33 16.14 -7.12
CA HIS A 224 18.77 15.95 -7.26
C HIS A 224 19.50 16.19 -5.94
N GLN A 225 19.18 17.28 -5.23
CA GLN A 225 19.77 17.56 -3.92
C GLN A 225 19.30 16.53 -2.89
N ILE A 226 18.02 16.15 -2.93
CA ILE A 226 17.46 15.13 -2.03
C ILE A 226 18.21 13.80 -2.19
N LEU A 227 18.50 13.38 -3.43
CA LEU A 227 19.30 12.17 -3.67
C LEU A 227 20.72 12.29 -3.10
N GLN A 228 21.38 13.44 -3.26
CA GLN A 228 22.70 13.66 -2.64
C GLN A 228 22.64 13.65 -1.11
N ASP A 229 21.57 14.21 -0.53
CA ASP A 229 21.36 14.20 0.92
C ASP A 229 21.12 12.75 1.41
N LEU A 230 20.30 11.96 0.72
CA LEU A 230 20.04 10.55 1.05
C LEU A 230 21.31 9.69 0.99
N LYS A 231 22.27 10.02 0.12
CA LYS A 231 23.59 9.35 0.05
C LYS A 231 24.48 9.61 1.27
N THR A 232 24.16 10.58 2.13
CA THR A 232 24.95 10.87 3.34
C THR A 232 24.76 9.85 4.46
N TRP A 233 23.66 9.08 4.43
CA TRP A 233 23.45 7.96 5.34
C TRP A 233 24.37 6.79 4.96
N ASN A 234 24.85 6.05 5.96
CA ASN A 234 25.75 4.92 5.74
C ASN A 234 24.95 3.65 5.38
N TRP A 235 24.44 3.59 4.16
CA TRP A 235 23.72 2.42 3.64
C TRP A 235 24.64 1.22 3.46
N GLU A 236 24.14 0.02 3.75
CA GLU A 236 24.86 -1.23 3.53
C GLU A 236 25.17 -1.44 2.05
N ARG A 237 24.19 -1.18 1.17
CA ARG A 237 24.33 -1.37 -0.28
C ARG A 237 24.82 -0.12 -1.01
N GLY A 238 25.41 0.83 -0.28
CA GLY A 238 26.02 2.03 -0.85
C GLY A 238 25.01 2.93 -1.57
N TYR A 239 25.08 3.01 -2.90
CA TYR A 239 24.37 4.01 -3.70
C TYR A 239 22.93 3.62 -4.08
N ILE A 240 22.58 2.33 -4.04
CA ILE A 240 21.27 1.88 -4.56
C ILE A 240 20.11 2.17 -3.59
N ASP A 241 20.33 2.04 -2.29
CA ASP A 241 19.30 2.31 -1.27
C ASP A 241 18.86 3.79 -1.22
N PRO A 242 19.75 4.79 -1.38
CA PRO A 242 19.34 6.18 -1.61
C PRO A 242 18.40 6.35 -2.81
N ILE A 243 18.64 5.63 -3.91
CA ILE A 243 17.80 5.68 -5.12
C ILE A 243 16.44 5.04 -4.85
N PHE A 244 16.40 3.89 -4.18
CA PHE A 244 15.14 3.28 -3.75
C PHE A 244 14.36 4.18 -2.79
N THR A 245 15.04 4.85 -1.86
CA THR A 245 14.39 5.80 -0.94
C THR A 245 13.81 7.01 -1.69
N LEU A 246 14.53 7.57 -2.66
CA LEU A 246 14.00 8.62 -3.54
C LEU A 246 12.79 8.13 -4.34
N GLY A 247 12.90 6.94 -4.93
CA GLY A 247 11.82 6.26 -5.63
C GLY A 247 10.57 6.12 -4.76
N TRP A 248 10.74 5.72 -3.50
CA TRP A 248 9.63 5.61 -2.55
C TRP A 248 9.00 6.97 -2.23
N ILE A 249 9.80 8.04 -2.05
CA ILE A 249 9.26 9.39 -1.82
C ILE A 249 8.32 9.81 -2.96
N ILE A 250 8.71 9.55 -4.21
CA ILE A 250 7.88 9.85 -5.37
C ILE A 250 6.65 8.92 -5.45
N ALA A 251 6.84 7.62 -5.20
CA ALA A 251 5.74 6.66 -5.14
C ALA A 251 4.71 7.02 -4.06
N ALA A 252 5.14 7.60 -2.95
CA ALA A 252 4.30 8.07 -1.86
C ALA A 252 3.44 9.30 -2.21
N PHE A 253 3.87 10.16 -3.15
CA PHE A 253 2.98 11.19 -3.72
C PHE A 253 1.96 10.60 -4.68
N LEU A 254 2.36 9.61 -5.50
CA LEU A 254 1.43 8.95 -6.42
C LEU A 254 0.38 8.13 -5.66
N SER A 255 0.84 7.36 -4.67
CA SER A 255 0.09 6.47 -3.79
C SER A 255 -1.14 5.86 -4.44
N GLY A 256 -2.35 6.40 -4.25
CA GLY A 256 -3.61 5.93 -4.83
C GLY A 256 -3.67 5.84 -6.35
N ALA A 257 -2.78 6.54 -7.06
CA ALA A 257 -2.64 6.47 -8.50
C ALA A 257 -1.82 5.26 -9.00
N LEU A 258 -1.05 4.61 -8.12
CA LEU A 258 -0.29 3.40 -8.48
C LEU A 258 -1.17 2.15 -8.41
N GLU A 259 -0.83 1.15 -9.22
CA GLU A 259 -1.40 -0.20 -9.08
C GLU A 259 -0.75 -0.91 -7.88
N GLN A 260 0.59 -0.87 -7.82
CA GLN A 260 1.38 -1.46 -6.76
C GLN A 260 2.16 -0.37 -6.03
N ARG A 261 1.93 -0.25 -4.72
CA ARG A 261 2.52 0.78 -3.85
C ARG A 261 3.70 0.18 -3.09
N PRO A 262 4.95 0.40 -3.53
CA PRO A 262 6.11 -0.23 -2.91
C PRO A 262 6.25 0.18 -1.45
N ILE A 263 6.58 -0.79 -0.61
CA ILE A 263 6.86 -0.57 0.81
C ILE A 263 8.37 -0.50 0.98
N ILE A 264 8.86 0.44 1.79
CA ILE A 264 10.26 0.43 2.23
C ILE A 264 10.36 0.08 3.70
N PHE A 265 11.36 -0.72 4.06
CA PHE A 265 11.66 -1.09 5.43
C PHE A 265 13.12 -0.78 5.73
N VAL A 266 13.40 0.22 6.56
CA VAL A 266 14.77 0.61 6.93
C VAL A 266 15.13 0.04 8.31
N THR A 267 16.15 -0.80 8.35
CA THR A 267 16.72 -1.38 9.58
C THR A 267 18.06 -0.76 9.96
N GLY A 268 18.52 -0.97 11.18
CA GLY A 268 19.86 -0.58 11.63
C GLY A 268 19.95 -0.44 13.14
N GLY A 269 21.15 -0.54 13.71
CA GLY A 269 21.36 -0.41 15.16
C GLY A 269 20.97 0.97 15.73
N PRO A 270 21.00 1.13 17.06
CA PRO A 270 20.93 2.45 17.69
C PRO A 270 22.02 3.39 17.13
N GLY A 271 21.68 4.67 16.92
CA GLY A 271 22.66 5.67 16.46
C GLY A 271 23.03 5.64 14.97
N THR A 272 22.41 4.78 14.14
CA THR A 272 22.67 4.74 12.68
C THR A 272 21.98 5.84 11.88
N GLY A 273 21.15 6.67 12.52
CA GLY A 273 20.46 7.78 11.85
C GLY A 273 19.05 7.48 11.32
N LYS A 274 18.44 6.33 11.63
CA LYS A 274 17.06 5.96 11.20
C LYS A 274 16.01 7.05 11.46
N SER A 275 15.88 7.50 12.71
CA SER A 275 14.90 8.56 13.04
C SER A 275 15.27 9.90 12.41
N ALA A 276 16.54 10.14 12.06
CA ALA A 276 16.93 11.32 11.30
C ALA A 276 16.50 11.22 9.83
N LEU A 277 16.66 10.04 9.21
CA LEU A 277 16.17 9.75 7.87
C LEU A 277 14.65 9.92 7.79
N GLN A 278 13.91 9.30 8.71
CA GLN A 278 12.45 9.38 8.71
C GLN A 278 11.95 10.81 8.95
N ARG A 279 12.62 11.60 9.81
CA ARG A 279 12.33 13.04 9.94
C ARG A 279 12.60 13.81 8.65
N TYR A 280 13.72 13.54 7.99
CA TYR A 280 14.08 14.16 6.72
C TYR A 280 13.00 13.88 5.65
N VAL A 281 12.60 12.61 5.51
CA VAL A 281 11.51 12.19 4.62
C VAL A 281 10.19 12.88 5.00
N ARG A 282 9.83 12.89 6.30
CA ARG A 282 8.60 13.54 6.79
C ARG A 282 8.56 15.02 6.46
N SER A 283 9.68 15.73 6.54
CA SER A 283 9.76 17.15 6.19
C SER A 283 9.44 17.42 4.71
N LEU A 284 9.60 16.44 3.81
CA LEU A 284 9.20 16.57 2.40
C LEU A 284 7.69 16.47 2.17
N PHE A 285 6.93 15.90 3.12
CA PHE A 285 5.48 15.71 3.00
C PHE A 285 4.67 16.63 3.91
N GLU A 286 5.30 17.29 4.88
CA GLU A 286 4.64 18.14 5.88
C GLU A 286 3.50 17.40 6.62
N ASN A 287 2.28 17.93 6.58
CA ASN A 287 1.08 17.31 7.17
C ASN A 287 0.40 16.28 6.26
N THR A 288 0.95 16.04 5.06
CA THR A 288 0.45 15.05 4.12
C THR A 288 0.75 13.63 4.61
N ILE A 289 1.94 13.37 5.17
CA ILE A 289 2.30 12.03 5.66
C ILE A 289 1.74 11.79 7.07
N PHE A 290 1.18 10.60 7.29
CA PHE A 290 0.84 10.13 8.62
C PHE A 290 2.03 9.40 9.25
N ALA A 291 2.69 10.06 10.20
CA ALA A 291 3.84 9.52 10.90
C ALA A 291 3.50 9.18 12.36
N THR A 292 3.87 7.97 12.80
CA THR A 292 3.59 7.48 14.16
C THR A 292 4.65 6.49 14.64
N SER A 293 4.95 6.49 15.94
CA SER A 293 5.79 5.46 16.59
C SER A 293 4.98 4.42 17.36
N ASN A 294 3.68 4.65 17.52
CA ASN A 294 2.80 3.78 18.29
C ASN A 294 1.38 3.86 17.76
N THR A 295 0.99 2.89 16.93
CA THR A 295 -0.38 2.81 16.38
C THR A 295 -0.81 1.36 16.26
N THR A 296 -2.10 1.09 16.19
CA THR A 296 -2.64 -0.23 15.85
C THR A 296 -3.19 -0.22 14.42
N ALA A 297 -3.45 -1.38 13.82
CA ALA A 297 -4.11 -1.44 12.52
C ALA A 297 -5.44 -0.66 12.51
N ALA A 298 -6.25 -0.78 13.57
CA ALA A 298 -7.50 -0.04 13.73
C ALA A 298 -7.28 1.49 13.80
N GLY A 299 -6.26 1.93 14.53
CA GLY A 299 -5.91 3.36 14.59
C GLY A 299 -5.46 3.93 13.24
N ILE A 300 -4.74 3.14 12.44
CA ILE A 300 -4.40 3.51 11.06
C ILE A 300 -5.67 3.65 10.22
N TYR A 301 -6.56 2.66 10.22
CA TYR A 301 -7.82 2.72 9.46
C TYR A 301 -8.67 3.95 9.81
N GLN A 302 -8.88 4.21 11.09
CA GLN A 302 -9.67 5.35 11.55
C GLN A 302 -9.06 6.69 11.15
N THR A 303 -7.74 6.79 11.10
CA THR A 303 -7.05 8.03 10.75
C THR A 303 -6.99 8.25 9.24
N MET A 304 -6.81 7.19 8.47
CA MET A 304 -6.73 7.27 7.01
C MET A 304 -8.10 7.42 6.39
N GLY A 305 -9.12 6.70 6.86
CA GLY A 305 -10.43 6.69 6.23
C GLY A 305 -10.30 6.34 4.75
N HIS A 306 -10.62 7.31 3.88
CA HIS A 306 -10.50 7.20 2.43
C HIS A 306 -9.26 7.90 1.86
N ASP A 307 -8.32 8.37 2.68
CA ASP A 307 -7.11 9.03 2.23
C ASP A 307 -6.11 8.03 1.62
N SER A 308 -5.47 8.43 0.51
CA SER A 308 -4.31 7.74 -0.08
C SER A 308 -2.97 8.33 0.40
N ARG A 309 -2.96 9.05 1.52
CA ARG A 309 -1.75 9.70 2.08
C ARG A 309 -0.69 8.67 2.52
N PRO A 310 0.61 8.96 2.38
CA PRO A 310 1.65 8.02 2.79
C PRO A 310 1.70 7.83 4.31
N ILE A 311 2.20 6.67 4.74
CA ILE A 311 2.28 6.28 6.15
C ILE A 311 3.71 5.93 6.52
N ALA A 312 4.20 6.52 7.61
CA ALA A 312 5.50 6.21 8.20
C ALA A 312 5.34 5.70 9.63
N VAL A 313 5.82 4.49 9.91
CA VAL A 313 5.78 3.88 11.23
C VAL A 313 7.21 3.76 11.77
N ASP A 314 7.54 4.53 12.81
CA ASP A 314 8.82 4.43 13.54
C ASP A 314 8.75 3.40 14.67
N GLU A 315 9.92 2.97 15.14
CA GLU A 315 10.08 2.02 16.23
C GLU A 315 9.19 0.77 16.05
N PHE A 316 9.12 0.28 14.80
CA PHE A 316 8.33 -0.89 14.43
C PHE A 316 9.03 -2.20 14.83
N GLU A 317 9.28 -2.32 16.13
CA GLU A 317 10.11 -3.35 16.72
C GLU A 317 9.34 -4.64 17.00
N ARG A 318 10.06 -5.76 16.90
CA ARG A 318 9.59 -7.04 17.42
C ARG A 318 9.38 -6.97 18.94
N LYS A 319 8.15 -7.09 19.39
CA LYS A 319 7.81 -7.40 20.79
C LYS A 319 7.47 -8.89 20.92
N ALA A 320 7.90 -9.52 22.01
CA ALA A 320 7.58 -10.93 22.27
C ALA A 320 6.04 -11.11 22.32
N ASN A 321 5.52 -12.05 21.52
CA ASN A 321 4.09 -12.39 21.39
C ASN A 321 3.17 -11.27 20.86
N ALA A 322 3.70 -10.30 20.14
CA ALA A 322 2.91 -9.14 19.73
C ALA A 322 2.17 -9.37 18.39
N THR A 323 0.85 -9.47 18.49
CA THR A 323 -0.11 -9.59 17.36
C THR A 323 -0.29 -8.29 16.58
N LYS A 324 0.21 -7.19 17.13
CA LYS A 324 -0.01 -5.83 16.64
C LYS A 324 0.79 -5.54 15.38
N GLU A 325 2.06 -5.94 15.35
CA GLU A 325 2.98 -5.73 14.24
C GLU A 325 2.56 -6.59 13.04
N THR A 326 2.17 -7.86 13.28
CA THR A 326 1.59 -8.73 12.26
C THR A 326 0.36 -8.09 11.62
N ALA A 327 -0.58 -7.57 12.42
CA ALA A 327 -1.75 -6.88 11.88
C ALA A 327 -1.38 -5.65 11.04
N ILE A 328 -0.32 -4.91 11.39
CA ILE A 328 0.13 -3.75 10.62
C ILE A 328 0.81 -4.17 9.30
N ILE A 329 1.54 -5.28 9.30
CA ILE A 329 2.10 -5.86 8.06
C ILE A 329 0.98 -6.32 7.13
N GLU A 330 -0.06 -6.95 7.67
CA GLU A 330 -1.22 -7.39 6.88
C GLU A 330 -1.94 -6.23 6.19
N ILE A 331 -2.15 -5.10 6.88
CA ILE A 331 -2.77 -3.93 6.25
C ILE A 331 -1.84 -3.28 5.23
N ALA A 332 -0.53 -3.24 5.48
CA ALA A 332 0.42 -2.69 4.51
C ALA A 332 0.47 -3.55 3.25
N ARG A 333 0.39 -4.88 3.41
CA ARG A 333 0.25 -5.84 2.31
C ARG A 333 -1.04 -5.63 1.51
N GLN A 334 -2.17 -5.33 2.16
CA GLN A 334 -3.42 -5.01 1.45
C GLN A 334 -3.31 -3.66 0.71
N ALA A 335 -2.71 -2.65 1.36
CA ALA A 335 -2.51 -1.34 0.78
C ALA A 335 -1.59 -1.35 -0.45
N TYR A 336 -0.65 -2.29 -0.50
CA TYR A 336 0.26 -2.49 -1.64
C TYR A 336 -0.51 -2.63 -2.95
N SER A 337 -1.49 -3.53 -3.03
CA SER A 337 -2.30 -3.76 -4.24
C SER A 337 -3.60 -2.92 -4.28
N GLY A 338 -4.09 -2.46 -3.13
CA GLY A 338 -5.42 -1.84 -3.02
C GLY A 338 -6.56 -2.84 -3.04
N ASP A 339 -6.29 -4.11 -2.68
CA ASP A 339 -7.32 -5.14 -2.60
C ASP A 339 -8.30 -4.88 -1.44
N LYS A 340 -9.58 -5.16 -1.66
CA LYS A 340 -10.64 -5.06 -0.63
C LYS A 340 -10.34 -5.94 0.58
N GLY A 341 -10.14 -5.33 1.74
CA GLY A 341 -10.07 -6.02 3.02
C GLY A 341 -11.46 -6.16 3.65
N TYR A 342 -11.76 -7.33 4.21
CA TYR A 342 -12.97 -7.58 4.99
C TYR A 342 -12.62 -7.76 6.46
N ARG A 343 -13.21 -6.97 7.35
CA ARG A 343 -13.08 -7.20 8.80
C ARG A 343 -14.47 -7.33 9.42
N GLY A 344 -14.71 -8.48 10.08
CA GLY A 344 -15.89 -8.66 10.91
C GLY A 344 -15.79 -7.82 12.18
N GLY A 345 -16.71 -6.87 12.37
CA GLY A 345 -16.86 -6.18 13.64
C GLY A 345 -17.42 -7.09 14.72
N SER A 346 -17.10 -6.81 15.98
CA SER A 346 -17.69 -7.51 17.14
C SER A 346 -19.22 -7.39 17.20
N ASP A 347 -19.78 -6.38 16.53
CA ASP A 347 -21.21 -6.09 16.47
C ASP A 347 -21.90 -6.74 15.25
N GLY A 348 -21.24 -7.67 14.54
CA GLY A 348 -21.81 -8.38 13.40
C GLY A 348 -21.86 -7.57 12.09
N ALA A 349 -21.47 -6.29 12.10
CA ALA A 349 -21.26 -5.50 10.89
C ALA A 349 -19.88 -5.80 10.29
N SER A 350 -19.85 -6.41 9.10
CA SER A 350 -18.63 -6.46 8.29
C SER A 350 -18.40 -5.08 7.68
N SER A 351 -17.27 -4.46 8.00
CA SER A 351 -16.84 -3.23 7.35
C SER A 351 -15.80 -3.59 6.30
N GLN A 352 -16.06 -3.16 5.06
CA GLN A 352 -15.10 -3.24 3.96
C GLN A 352 -14.21 -2.00 4.04
N PHE A 353 -12.91 -2.20 3.95
CA PHE A 353 -11.95 -1.10 3.91
C PHE A 353 -10.95 -1.34 2.77
N GLU A 354 -10.72 -0.29 1.99
CA GLU A 354 -9.65 -0.22 1.00
C GLU A 354 -8.61 0.77 1.50
N LEU A 355 -7.34 0.39 1.43
CA LEU A 355 -6.21 1.27 1.71
C LEU A 355 -5.40 1.43 0.44
N HIS A 356 -4.94 2.65 0.19
CA HIS A 356 -4.16 2.98 -1.00
C HIS A 356 -2.93 3.81 -0.63
N ASN A 357 -2.22 3.36 0.41
CA ASN A 357 -1.16 4.11 1.07
C ASN A 357 0.20 3.45 0.85
N ALA A 358 1.22 4.24 0.48
CA ALA A 358 2.61 3.78 0.51
C ALA A 358 3.13 3.77 1.96
N PHE A 359 3.73 2.65 2.39
CA PHE A 359 4.26 2.48 3.76
C PHE A 359 5.78 2.60 3.81
N MET A 360 6.27 3.28 4.85
CA MET A 360 7.66 3.28 5.30
C MET A 360 7.74 2.78 6.72
N PHE A 361 8.54 1.73 6.95
CA PHE A 361 8.83 1.21 8.27
C PHE A 361 10.26 1.52 8.68
N THR A 362 10.46 1.86 9.95
CA THR A 362 11.80 1.96 10.56
C THR A 362 11.86 1.17 11.86
N ALA A 363 12.87 0.31 12.01
CA ALA A 363 13.09 -0.52 13.20
C ALA A 363 14.58 -0.84 13.40
N ILE A 364 14.96 -1.28 14.59
CA ILE A 364 16.25 -1.90 14.89
C ILE A 364 16.17 -3.36 14.44
N LEU A 365 15.18 -4.09 14.92
CA LEU A 365 14.92 -5.48 14.55
C LEU A 365 13.60 -5.58 13.79
N LYS A 366 13.68 -6.14 12.59
CA LYS A 366 12.49 -6.49 11.81
C LYS A 366 11.59 -7.47 12.59
N PRO A 367 10.27 -7.28 12.60
CA PRO A 367 9.34 -8.30 13.08
C PRO A 367 9.42 -9.54 12.18
N HIS A 368 8.79 -10.63 12.64
CA HIS A 368 8.60 -11.80 11.79
C HIS A 368 7.67 -11.43 10.63
N MET A 369 8.08 -11.81 9.42
CA MET A 369 7.40 -11.51 8.18
C MET A 369 7.39 -12.77 7.32
N GLU A 370 6.24 -13.06 6.74
CA GLU A 370 6.09 -14.16 5.81
C GLU A 370 6.76 -13.81 4.47
N GLN A 371 7.07 -14.81 3.64
CA GLN A 371 7.69 -14.58 2.33
C GLN A 371 6.85 -13.60 1.47
N GLN A 372 5.53 -13.73 1.51
CA GLN A 372 4.61 -12.84 0.81
C GLN A 372 4.71 -11.37 1.24
N ASP A 373 5.12 -11.10 2.48
CA ASP A 373 5.29 -9.74 2.98
C ASP A 373 6.63 -9.19 2.47
N LYS A 374 7.69 -9.98 2.59
CA LYS A 374 9.04 -9.62 2.14
C LYS A 374 9.09 -9.25 0.65
N THR A 375 8.39 -9.98 -0.22
CA THR A 375 8.42 -9.72 -1.68
C THR A 375 7.73 -8.41 -2.11
N ARG A 376 7.03 -7.73 -1.19
CA ARG A 376 6.42 -6.40 -1.40
C ARG A 376 7.24 -5.26 -0.80
N MET A 377 8.35 -5.57 -0.14
CA MET A 377 9.15 -4.62 0.63
C MET A 377 10.58 -4.53 0.08
N ALA A 378 11.05 -3.33 -0.18
CA ALA A 378 12.47 -3.05 -0.28
C ALA A 378 13.04 -2.90 1.15
N ILE A 379 13.68 -3.96 1.64
CA ILE A 379 14.34 -3.97 2.94
C ILE A 379 15.73 -3.34 2.76
N MET A 380 16.04 -2.30 3.52
CA MET A 380 17.29 -1.56 3.45
C MET A 380 17.93 -1.48 4.83
N GLN A 381 19.26 -1.49 4.89
CA GLN A 381 19.98 -1.51 6.16
C GLN A 381 20.96 -0.34 6.27
N LEU A 382 20.91 0.32 7.43
CA LEU A 382 21.85 1.37 7.80
C LEU A 382 22.93 0.80 8.73
N ASN A 383 24.18 1.02 8.33
CA ASN A 383 25.36 0.74 9.13
C ASN A 383 25.62 1.87 10.15
N PRO A 384 26.45 1.63 11.19
CA PRO A 384 26.92 2.67 12.09
C PRO A 384 27.46 3.88 11.32
N LEU A 385 27.13 5.09 11.77
CA LEU A 385 27.57 6.32 11.12
C LEU A 385 29.10 6.36 11.09
N LYS A 386 29.69 6.62 9.91
CA LYS A 386 31.14 6.77 9.73
C LYS A 386 31.68 8.03 10.40
N ALA A 387 30.84 9.06 10.49
CA ALA A 387 31.12 10.31 11.18
C ALA A 387 29.81 10.98 11.61
N HIS A 388 29.88 11.82 12.63
CA HIS A 388 28.78 12.73 12.98
C HIS A 388 28.86 13.97 12.07
N GLY A 389 28.07 13.97 11.00
CA GLY A 389 27.98 15.09 10.06
C GLY A 389 26.85 16.09 10.39
N GLU A 390 26.82 17.19 9.64
CA GLU A 390 25.67 18.08 9.63
C GLU A 390 24.44 17.35 9.09
N ARG A 391 23.28 17.64 9.68
CA ARG A 391 22.02 17.04 9.24
C ARG A 391 21.52 17.77 7.99
N PRO A 392 21.17 17.06 6.90
CA PRO A 392 20.54 17.67 5.75
C PRO A 392 19.27 18.45 6.14
N VAL A 393 19.06 19.60 5.49
CA VAL A 393 17.93 20.50 5.78
C VAL A 393 17.03 20.58 4.56
N VAL A 394 15.79 20.11 4.72
CA VAL A 394 14.73 20.25 3.73
C VAL A 394 14.22 21.69 3.74
N GLN A 395 14.06 22.28 2.55
CA GLN A 395 13.41 23.58 2.41
C GLN A 395 11.89 23.40 2.32
N ASP A 396 11.11 24.31 2.91
CA ASP A 396 9.64 24.23 2.99
C ASP A 396 8.94 24.09 1.63
N TYR A 397 9.55 24.52 0.53
CA TYR A 397 8.94 24.41 -0.80
C TYR A 397 9.28 23.11 -1.55
N TRP A 398 10.26 22.32 -1.10
CA TRP A 398 10.74 21.16 -1.85
C TRP A 398 9.66 20.10 -2.07
N GLY A 399 8.84 19.82 -1.06
CA GLY A 399 7.72 18.88 -1.18
C GLY A 399 6.73 19.29 -2.27
N ARG A 400 6.31 20.56 -2.27
CA ARG A 400 5.39 21.12 -3.27
C ARG A 400 5.96 21.04 -4.69
N GLN A 401 7.27 21.24 -4.81
CA GLN A 401 8.01 21.14 -6.06
C GLN A 401 8.08 19.69 -6.58
N LEU A 402 8.37 18.73 -5.71
CA LEU A 402 8.33 17.30 -6.07
C LEU A 402 6.93 16.88 -6.51
N LEU A 403 5.90 17.26 -5.75
CA LEU A 403 4.51 16.98 -6.11
C LEU A 403 4.17 17.54 -7.49
N ARG A 404 4.57 18.79 -7.77
CA ARG A 404 4.36 19.38 -9.10
C ARG A 404 5.05 18.59 -10.22
N GLN A 405 6.30 18.17 -10.01
CA GLN A 405 7.01 17.36 -10.98
C GLN A 405 6.32 16.01 -11.22
N VAL A 406 5.82 15.37 -10.16
CA VAL A 406 5.05 14.12 -10.28
C VAL A 406 3.80 14.33 -11.12
N MET A 407 3.06 15.42 -10.89
CA MET A 407 1.87 15.76 -11.66
C MET A 407 2.21 15.95 -13.15
N ASP A 408 3.21 16.78 -13.45
CA ASP A 408 3.60 17.09 -14.83
C ASP A 408 4.11 15.85 -15.60
N GLY A 409 4.76 14.91 -14.90
CA GLY A 409 5.37 13.73 -15.51
C GLY A 409 4.54 12.44 -15.44
N TYR A 410 3.36 12.44 -14.81
CA TYR A 410 2.57 11.23 -14.58
C TYR A 410 2.21 10.47 -15.87
N HIS A 411 1.82 11.19 -16.93
CA HIS A 411 1.45 10.56 -18.20
C HIS A 411 2.64 9.79 -18.81
N ASP A 412 3.83 10.38 -18.84
CA ASP A 412 5.05 9.72 -19.33
C ASP A 412 5.50 8.59 -18.39
N PHE A 413 5.29 8.76 -17.08
CA PHE A 413 5.54 7.71 -16.10
C PHE A 413 4.74 6.44 -16.41
N VAL A 414 3.42 6.56 -16.60
CA VAL A 414 2.54 5.41 -16.89
C VAL A 414 2.78 4.86 -18.29
N ALA A 415 2.92 5.71 -19.30
CA ALA A 415 3.00 5.28 -20.69
C ALA A 415 4.37 4.70 -21.07
N ARG A 416 5.46 5.16 -20.44
CA ARG A 416 6.84 4.84 -20.87
C ARG A 416 7.75 4.39 -19.73
N ILE A 417 7.89 5.18 -18.67
CA ILE A 417 8.94 4.94 -17.66
C ILE A 417 8.67 3.65 -16.87
N LEU A 418 7.48 3.47 -16.31
CA LEU A 418 7.14 2.29 -15.52
C LEU A 418 7.15 1.00 -16.36
N PRO A 419 6.56 0.93 -17.58
CA PRO A 419 6.69 -0.23 -18.45
C PRO A 419 8.14 -0.56 -18.80
N LYS A 420 8.99 0.44 -19.07
CA LYS A 420 10.43 0.25 -19.34
C LYS A 420 11.11 -0.49 -18.19
N TRP A 421 10.88 -0.06 -16.95
CA TRP A 421 11.49 -0.69 -15.78
C TRP A 421 10.95 -2.10 -15.52
N ARG A 422 9.65 -2.34 -15.68
CA ARG A 422 9.07 -3.68 -15.59
C ARG A 422 9.73 -4.65 -16.60
N GLN A 423 9.96 -4.20 -17.83
CA GLN A 423 10.64 -4.99 -18.86
C GLN A 423 12.12 -5.24 -18.56
N ILE A 424 12.85 -4.25 -18.02
CA ILE A 424 14.25 -4.42 -17.62
C ILE A 424 14.39 -5.48 -16.53
N LEU A 425 13.48 -5.45 -15.55
CA LEU A 425 13.53 -6.32 -14.37
C LEU A 425 12.94 -7.72 -14.62
N SER A 426 12.26 -7.95 -15.74
CA SER A 426 11.80 -9.28 -16.15
C SER A 426 12.89 -10.13 -16.81
N ASP A 427 14.16 -9.69 -16.79
CA ASP A 427 15.29 -10.46 -17.31
C ASP A 427 15.53 -11.70 -16.43
N ASP A 428 15.65 -12.88 -17.06
CA ASP A 428 15.77 -14.16 -16.37
C ASP A 428 16.97 -14.25 -15.42
N ARG A 429 18.02 -13.43 -15.63
CA ARG A 429 19.21 -13.38 -14.75
C ARG A 429 18.93 -12.82 -13.36
N LEU A 430 17.86 -12.02 -13.19
CA LEU A 430 17.54 -11.40 -11.91
C LEU A 430 16.78 -12.35 -10.98
N HIS A 431 16.17 -13.42 -11.52
CA HIS A 431 15.31 -14.35 -10.78
C HIS A 431 14.25 -13.64 -9.92
N PHE A 432 13.73 -12.49 -10.39
CA PHE A 432 12.70 -11.75 -9.70
C PHE A 432 11.33 -12.36 -9.99
N ASP A 433 10.54 -12.58 -8.94
CA ASP A 433 9.12 -12.85 -9.10
C ASP A 433 8.37 -11.57 -9.54
N SER A 434 7.10 -11.73 -9.92
CA SER A 434 6.28 -10.60 -10.38
C SER A 434 6.16 -9.48 -9.34
N ARG A 435 6.19 -9.81 -8.04
CA ARG A 435 6.08 -8.81 -6.96
C ARG A 435 7.37 -8.04 -6.76
N ALA A 436 8.52 -8.70 -6.87
CA ALA A 436 9.83 -8.07 -6.86
C ALA A 436 9.96 -7.12 -8.07
N ILE A 437 9.53 -7.54 -9.26
CA ILE A 437 9.47 -6.69 -10.46
C ILE A 437 8.61 -5.46 -10.21
N ASP A 438 7.41 -5.62 -9.66
CA ASP A 438 6.52 -4.49 -9.36
C ASP A 438 7.10 -3.57 -8.28
N THR A 439 7.70 -4.12 -7.23
CA THR A 439 8.27 -3.34 -6.11
C THR A 439 9.46 -2.53 -6.58
N TYR A 440 10.52 -3.19 -7.06
CA TYR A 440 11.74 -2.52 -7.48
C TYR A 440 11.56 -1.72 -8.78
N GLY A 441 10.71 -2.20 -9.69
CA GLY A 441 10.39 -1.50 -10.93
C GLY A 441 9.68 -0.19 -10.68
N THR A 442 8.71 -0.16 -9.74
CA THR A 442 8.04 1.08 -9.35
C THR A 442 9.01 2.04 -8.66
N LEU A 443 9.87 1.55 -7.76
CA LEU A 443 10.87 2.39 -7.08
C LEU A 443 11.84 3.03 -8.08
N LEU A 444 12.41 2.25 -9.00
CA LEU A 444 13.36 2.75 -10.00
C LEU A 444 12.68 3.69 -11.01
N ALA A 445 11.47 3.36 -11.47
CA ALA A 445 10.70 4.24 -12.33
C ALA A 445 10.37 5.59 -11.67
N CYS A 446 10.01 5.56 -10.39
CA CYS A 446 9.74 6.76 -9.61
C CYS A 446 11.01 7.59 -9.38
N ALA A 447 12.17 6.95 -9.18
CA ALA A 447 13.45 7.66 -9.10
C ALA A 447 13.83 8.31 -10.44
N GLU A 448 13.66 7.60 -11.56
CA GLU A 448 13.88 8.17 -12.90
C GLU A 448 12.94 9.34 -13.19
N LEU A 449 11.66 9.25 -12.80
CA LEU A 449 10.73 10.37 -12.93
C LEU A 449 11.26 11.62 -12.19
N ALA A 450 11.92 11.41 -11.05
CA ALA A 450 12.43 12.47 -10.19
C ALA A 450 13.71 13.15 -10.72
N VAL A 451 14.66 12.36 -11.22
CA VAL A 451 16.02 12.86 -11.54
C VAL A 451 16.50 12.50 -12.95
N GLY A 452 15.71 11.78 -13.73
CA GLY A 452 16.10 11.24 -15.03
C GLY A 452 17.22 10.20 -14.93
N GLU A 453 17.63 9.65 -16.07
CA GLU A 453 18.76 8.70 -16.11
C GLU A 453 20.08 9.34 -15.67
N GLN A 454 20.35 10.57 -16.12
CA GLN A 454 21.54 11.30 -15.69
C GLN A 454 21.60 11.48 -14.16
N GLY A 455 20.50 11.84 -13.52
CA GLY A 455 20.50 12.01 -12.08
C GLY A 455 20.63 10.70 -11.30
N MET A 456 20.16 9.58 -11.87
CA MET A 456 20.45 8.25 -11.30
C MET A 456 21.93 7.86 -11.45
N ILE A 457 22.57 8.23 -12.58
CA ILE A 457 24.02 8.09 -12.77
C ILE A 457 24.78 8.94 -11.74
N ASP A 458 24.41 10.20 -11.56
CA ASP A 458 24.98 11.09 -10.52
C ASP A 458 24.71 10.57 -9.09
N GLY A 459 23.66 9.77 -8.94
CA GLY A 459 23.33 9.00 -7.75
C GLY A 459 24.31 7.87 -7.45
N GLY A 460 24.93 7.30 -8.50
CA GLY A 460 25.93 6.23 -8.41
C GLY A 460 25.70 5.05 -9.35
N LEU A 461 24.61 5.04 -10.13
CA LEU A 461 24.44 4.01 -11.18
C LEU A 461 25.46 4.22 -12.31
N MET A 462 25.78 3.13 -13.01
CA MET A 462 26.76 3.19 -14.10
C MET A 462 26.13 3.71 -15.39
N ALA A 463 26.86 4.59 -16.08
CA ALA A 463 26.53 5.02 -17.42
C ALA A 463 27.06 4.01 -18.44
N LYS A 464 26.35 3.85 -19.55
CA LYS A 464 26.70 2.93 -20.66
C LYS A 464 28.10 3.16 -21.25
N SER A 465 28.58 4.38 -21.17
CA SER A 465 29.95 4.75 -21.51
C SER A 465 30.34 6.06 -20.82
N ALA A 466 31.64 6.35 -20.74
CA ALA A 466 32.13 7.57 -20.13
C ALA A 466 31.54 8.82 -20.83
N GLY A 467 30.80 9.63 -20.07
CA GLY A 467 30.13 10.83 -20.57
C GLY A 467 28.74 10.60 -21.19
N SER A 468 28.22 9.38 -21.18
CA SER A 468 26.84 9.08 -21.57
C SER A 468 25.84 9.47 -20.48
N SER A 469 24.66 9.94 -20.88
CA SER A 469 23.50 10.13 -20.00
C SER A 469 22.55 8.93 -19.98
N GLU A 470 22.89 7.85 -20.68
CA GLU A 470 22.14 6.58 -20.68
C GLU A 470 22.70 5.62 -19.64
N LEU A 471 21.82 4.96 -18.90
CA LEU A 471 22.19 3.92 -17.94
C LEU A 471 22.80 2.69 -18.62
N ASP A 472 23.81 2.10 -17.99
CA ASP A 472 24.26 0.75 -18.29
C ASP A 472 23.32 -0.27 -17.65
N ILE A 473 22.37 -0.75 -18.46
CA ILE A 473 21.35 -1.71 -18.01
C ILE A 473 21.96 -3.06 -17.63
N GLU A 474 23.07 -3.46 -18.25
CA GLU A 474 23.68 -4.76 -17.97
C GLU A 474 24.39 -4.73 -16.61
N VAL A 475 25.18 -3.69 -16.34
CA VAL A 475 25.80 -3.52 -15.02
C VAL A 475 24.76 -3.30 -13.93
N LEU A 476 23.64 -2.65 -14.25
CA LEU A 476 22.54 -2.49 -13.32
C LEU A 476 21.90 -3.83 -12.94
N LYS A 477 21.71 -4.74 -13.90
CA LYS A 477 21.18 -6.09 -13.61
C LYS A 477 22.10 -6.83 -12.66
N ASP A 478 23.41 -6.84 -12.92
CA ASP A 478 24.40 -7.46 -12.03
C ASP A 478 24.38 -6.82 -10.63
N THR A 479 24.24 -5.48 -10.58
CA THR A 479 24.14 -4.75 -9.31
C THR A 479 22.89 -5.17 -8.53
N LEU A 480 21.74 -5.30 -9.18
CA LEU A 480 20.47 -5.68 -8.55
C LEU A 480 20.47 -7.15 -8.12
N GLU A 481 21.04 -8.02 -8.94
CA GLU A 481 21.24 -9.45 -8.65
C GLU A 481 22.04 -9.61 -7.36
N PHE A 482 23.18 -8.92 -7.24
CA PHE A 482 23.98 -8.90 -6.02
C PHE A 482 23.27 -8.20 -4.84
N ALA A 483 22.71 -7.01 -5.07
CA ALA A 483 22.12 -6.16 -4.03
C ALA A 483 20.90 -6.80 -3.35
N THR A 484 20.19 -7.68 -4.04
CA THR A 484 19.00 -8.36 -3.51
C THR A 484 19.25 -9.84 -3.18
N ALA A 485 20.50 -10.31 -3.30
CA ALA A 485 20.87 -11.71 -3.06
C ALA A 485 20.56 -12.14 -1.62
N ALA A 486 20.82 -11.29 -0.63
CA ALA A 486 20.53 -11.58 0.78
C ALA A 486 19.02 -11.73 1.03
N GLU A 487 18.19 -10.88 0.43
CA GLU A 487 16.74 -10.99 0.52
C GLU A 487 16.21 -12.24 -0.19
N ARG A 488 16.81 -12.66 -1.31
CA ARG A 488 16.44 -13.90 -2.02
C ARG A 488 16.90 -15.15 -1.26
N ALA A 489 18.12 -15.18 -0.73
CA ALA A 489 18.63 -16.30 0.06
C ALA A 489 17.80 -16.56 1.33
N ASN A 490 17.19 -15.51 1.89
CA ASN A 490 16.28 -15.62 3.04
C ASN A 490 14.83 -16.02 2.67
N GLN A 491 14.58 -16.44 1.42
CA GLN A 491 13.30 -16.93 0.91
C GLN A 491 13.37 -18.43 0.65
N THR A 492 13.45 -19.22 1.72
CA THR A 492 13.27 -20.67 1.63
C THR A 492 11.85 -20.98 1.14
N PRO A 493 11.67 -21.65 -0.01
CA PRO A 493 10.36 -22.10 -0.45
C PRO A 493 9.69 -22.99 0.61
N LYS A 494 8.37 -22.92 0.73
CA LYS A 494 7.62 -23.67 1.75
C LYS A 494 7.87 -25.17 1.74
N TRP A 495 8.03 -25.76 0.55
CA TRP A 495 8.33 -27.18 0.40
C TRP A 495 9.68 -27.56 1.03
N GLN A 496 10.68 -26.67 0.90
CA GLN A 496 12.01 -26.84 1.47
C GLN A 496 11.99 -26.66 3.00
N ASP A 497 11.27 -25.66 3.52
CA ASP A 497 11.12 -25.48 4.99
C ASP A 497 10.52 -26.74 5.63
N VAL A 498 9.55 -27.38 4.98
CA VAL A 498 9.02 -28.67 5.44
C VAL A 498 10.09 -29.76 5.48
N ILE A 499 10.87 -29.92 4.41
CA ILE A 499 11.95 -30.93 4.35
C ILE A 499 12.99 -30.66 5.43
N GLU A 500 13.49 -29.43 5.56
CA GLU A 500 14.50 -29.04 6.54
C GLU A 500 14.01 -29.27 7.98
N ARG A 501 12.75 -28.94 8.30
CA ARG A 501 12.15 -29.22 9.61
C ARG A 501 12.02 -30.72 9.87
N LEU A 502 11.67 -31.51 8.87
CA LEU A 502 11.62 -32.96 8.98
C LEU A 502 13.02 -33.51 9.27
N LEU A 503 14.02 -33.15 8.46
CA LEU A 503 15.41 -33.59 8.61
C LEU A 503 16.03 -33.15 9.94
N GLY A 504 15.70 -31.95 10.43
CA GLY A 504 16.16 -31.42 11.71
C GLY A 504 15.44 -31.99 12.94
N CYS A 505 14.35 -32.74 12.76
CA CYS A 505 13.57 -33.29 13.86
C CYS A 505 14.38 -34.33 14.64
N LYS A 506 14.46 -34.16 15.96
CA LYS A 506 15.18 -35.07 16.86
C LYS A 506 14.34 -36.30 17.18
N LEU A 507 14.98 -37.47 17.18
CA LEU A 507 14.39 -38.74 17.57
C LEU A 507 14.60 -38.96 19.08
N ASP A 508 13.55 -39.39 19.79
CA ASP A 508 13.62 -39.72 21.22
C ASP A 508 14.32 -41.08 21.52
N ALA A 509 15.07 -41.63 20.55
CA ALA A 509 15.82 -42.86 20.70
C ALA A 509 17.28 -42.58 21.09
N TYR A 510 17.68 -42.96 22.31
CA TYR A 510 19.07 -42.92 22.76
C TYR A 510 19.87 -44.11 22.19
N LYS A 511 20.95 -43.85 21.47
CA LYS A 511 22.02 -44.84 21.21
C LYS A 511 23.35 -44.13 21.44
N SER A 512 24.21 -44.68 22.31
CA SER A 512 25.56 -44.17 22.61
C SER A 512 25.65 -42.71 23.09
N GLY A 513 24.58 -42.16 23.68
CA GLY A 513 24.58 -40.82 24.29
C GLY A 513 24.25 -39.65 23.35
N GLU A 514 24.08 -39.89 22.05
CA GLU A 514 23.68 -38.85 21.08
C GLU A 514 22.21 -38.98 20.66
N ARG A 515 21.53 -37.83 20.56
CA ARG A 515 20.19 -37.74 19.97
C ARG A 515 20.32 -37.56 18.46
N LEU A 516 19.96 -38.59 17.71
CA LEU A 516 19.98 -38.55 16.25
C LEU A 516 18.77 -37.78 15.72
N THR A 517 18.97 -37.05 14.63
CA THR A 517 17.90 -36.43 13.85
C THR A 517 17.45 -37.35 12.71
N VAL A 518 16.33 -37.04 12.06
CA VAL A 518 15.92 -37.70 10.81
C VAL A 518 17.03 -37.62 9.77
N GLY A 519 17.62 -36.45 9.58
CA GLY A 519 18.76 -36.24 8.68
C GLY A 519 19.97 -37.10 9.05
N GLY A 520 20.30 -37.19 10.34
CA GLY A 520 21.40 -38.06 10.80
C GLY A 520 21.13 -39.55 10.56
N VAL A 521 19.87 -40.00 10.57
CA VAL A 521 19.50 -41.38 10.20
C VAL A 521 19.65 -41.62 8.70
N ILE A 522 19.28 -40.65 7.87
CA ILE A 522 19.45 -40.70 6.41
C ILE A 522 20.94 -40.71 6.04
N GLU A 523 21.73 -39.79 6.59
CA GLU A 523 23.17 -39.69 6.34
C GLU A 523 23.89 -41.00 6.75
N ALA A 524 23.51 -41.58 7.89
CA ALA A 524 24.05 -42.85 8.36
C ALA A 524 23.64 -44.05 7.49
N LEU A 525 22.49 -43.99 6.82
CA LEU A 525 22.02 -45.01 5.88
C LEU A 525 22.79 -44.93 4.56
N GLU A 526 23.08 -43.72 4.09
CA GLU A 526 23.76 -43.43 2.83
C GLU A 526 25.27 -43.66 2.92
N ASN A 527 25.90 -43.22 4.01
CA ASN A 527 27.34 -43.26 4.18
C ASN A 527 27.82 -44.56 4.85
N LYS A 528 27.99 -45.60 4.01
CA LYS A 528 28.46 -46.93 4.44
C LYS A 528 29.91 -46.97 4.94
N ASP A 529 30.72 -45.95 4.62
CA ASP A 529 32.10 -45.85 5.13
C ASP A 529 32.15 -45.38 6.59
N ARG A 530 31.08 -44.72 7.07
CA ARG A 530 30.99 -44.14 8.42
C ARG A 530 29.99 -44.86 9.33
N SER A 531 29.10 -45.68 8.77
CA SER A 531 27.99 -46.28 9.51
C SER A 531 27.54 -47.61 8.91
N ASP A 532 27.31 -48.60 9.78
CA ASP A 532 26.75 -49.92 9.43
C ASP A 532 25.20 -49.91 9.36
N MET A 533 24.56 -48.74 9.45
CA MET A 533 23.09 -48.65 9.51
C MET A 533 22.44 -49.20 8.24
N ASP A 534 21.58 -50.21 8.38
CA ASP A 534 20.81 -50.78 7.27
C ASP A 534 19.42 -50.12 7.11
N ILE A 535 18.75 -50.45 5.99
CA ILE A 535 17.42 -49.92 5.68
C ILE A 535 16.35 -50.33 6.70
N VAL A 536 16.51 -51.48 7.35
CA VAL A 536 15.54 -51.99 8.33
C VAL A 536 15.65 -51.18 9.62
N GLU A 537 16.87 -50.91 10.08
CA GLU A 537 17.15 -50.05 11.22
C GLU A 537 16.71 -48.60 10.95
N ALA A 538 17.02 -48.06 9.77
CA ALA A 538 16.58 -46.72 9.39
C ALA A 538 15.04 -46.59 9.39
N ARG A 539 14.32 -47.55 8.79
CA ARG A 539 12.84 -47.60 8.83
C ARG A 539 12.30 -47.66 10.24
N ALA A 540 12.90 -48.46 11.12
CA ALA A 540 12.45 -48.57 12.51
C ALA A 540 12.60 -47.24 13.27
N ARG A 541 13.67 -46.50 13.01
CA ARG A 541 13.93 -45.19 13.64
C ARG A 541 13.02 -44.10 13.12
N LEU A 542 12.90 -43.97 11.79
CA LEU A 542 12.02 -42.97 11.16
C LEU A 542 10.54 -43.16 11.54
N ALA A 543 10.12 -44.41 11.72
CA ALA A 543 8.76 -44.72 12.13
C ALA A 543 8.38 -44.18 13.52
N LEU A 544 9.34 -43.83 14.37
CA LEU A 544 9.09 -43.15 15.66
C LEU A 544 8.43 -41.78 15.48
N LEU A 545 8.74 -41.09 14.36
CA LEU A 545 8.11 -39.82 13.97
C LEU A 545 6.99 -40.00 12.96
N GLY A 546 6.58 -41.24 12.69
CA GLY A 546 5.58 -41.54 11.67
C GLY A 546 6.11 -41.48 10.24
N LEU A 547 7.42 -41.31 10.02
CA LEU A 547 8.04 -41.27 8.70
C LEU A 547 8.40 -42.68 8.21
N GLY A 548 8.54 -42.83 6.89
CA GLY A 548 9.06 -44.04 6.25
C GLY A 548 10.20 -43.71 5.29
N VAL A 549 10.85 -44.74 4.76
CA VAL A 549 11.85 -44.59 3.69
C VAL A 549 11.76 -45.77 2.72
N ARG A 550 11.80 -45.49 1.42
CA ARG A 550 11.98 -46.49 0.37
C ARG A 550 13.46 -46.68 0.06
N ASP A 551 13.83 -47.92 -0.22
CA ASP A 551 15.20 -48.24 -0.60
C ASP A 551 15.47 -47.74 -2.03
N ARG A 552 16.74 -47.72 -2.45
CA ARG A 552 17.13 -47.29 -3.80
C ARG A 552 16.39 -48.10 -4.87
N PRO A 553 16.16 -47.55 -6.07
CA PRO A 553 15.36 -48.20 -7.13
C PRO A 553 15.82 -49.62 -7.49
N LYS A 554 17.12 -49.88 -7.39
CA LYS A 554 17.71 -51.22 -7.62
C LYS A 554 17.21 -52.27 -6.62
N ASP A 555 16.86 -51.85 -5.40
CA ASP A 555 16.48 -52.69 -4.26
C ASP A 555 14.97 -52.59 -3.93
N ASP A 556 14.28 -51.52 -4.35
CA ASP A 556 12.82 -51.33 -4.26
C ASP A 556 12.23 -50.88 -5.60
N PRO A 557 11.63 -51.80 -6.40
CA PRO A 557 11.03 -51.47 -7.70
C PRO A 557 9.86 -50.48 -7.64
N ASN A 558 9.31 -50.22 -6.45
CA ASN A 558 8.25 -49.24 -6.24
C ASN A 558 8.78 -47.86 -5.83
N ASN A 559 10.10 -47.66 -5.78
CA ASN A 559 10.70 -46.35 -5.58
C ASN A 559 10.86 -45.62 -6.93
N PRO A 560 10.13 -44.51 -7.15
CA PRO A 560 10.24 -43.72 -8.39
C PRO A 560 11.39 -42.70 -8.38
N CYS A 561 12.10 -42.55 -7.26
CA CYS A 561 13.16 -41.56 -7.07
C CYS A 561 14.50 -42.07 -7.62
N THR A 562 15.50 -41.20 -7.74
CA THR A 562 16.87 -41.53 -8.13
C THR A 562 17.64 -42.23 -7.02
N GLY A 563 17.49 -41.74 -5.78
CA GLY A 563 18.13 -42.28 -4.57
C GLY A 563 17.16 -42.92 -3.58
N TYR A 564 17.47 -42.81 -2.29
CA TYR A 564 16.51 -43.13 -1.23
C TYR A 564 15.34 -42.14 -1.27
N ALA A 565 14.12 -42.63 -1.00
CA ALA A 565 12.96 -41.75 -0.94
C ALA A 565 12.42 -41.66 0.48
N LEU A 566 12.47 -40.48 1.08
CA LEU A 566 11.77 -40.21 2.34
C LEU A 566 10.27 -40.24 2.09
N ALA A 567 9.55 -41.09 2.82
CA ALA A 567 8.11 -41.22 2.72
C ALA A 567 7.43 -40.46 3.85
N VAL A 568 6.80 -39.34 3.52
CA VAL A 568 6.09 -38.45 4.44
C VAL A 568 4.59 -38.73 4.35
N PRO A 569 3.93 -39.29 5.37
CA PRO A 569 2.49 -39.54 5.33
C PRO A 569 1.68 -38.26 5.09
N MET A 570 0.60 -38.38 4.31
CA MET A 570 -0.35 -37.28 4.11
C MET A 570 -1.12 -36.92 5.38
N SER A 571 -1.20 -37.85 6.34
CA SER A 571 -1.80 -37.64 7.65
C SER A 571 -1.09 -38.51 8.70
N ASP A 572 -0.64 -37.89 9.78
CA ASP A 572 0.03 -38.55 10.91
C ASP A 572 -0.03 -37.68 12.17
N ASP A 573 -0.26 -38.30 13.34
CA ASP A 573 -0.38 -37.58 14.61
C ASP A 573 0.96 -36.98 15.08
N ASN A 574 2.09 -37.65 14.83
CA ASN A 574 3.40 -37.13 15.19
C ASN A 574 3.78 -35.95 14.30
N LEU A 575 3.47 -36.02 13.00
CA LEU A 575 3.65 -34.88 12.11
C LEU A 575 2.72 -33.71 12.47
N ASN A 576 1.48 -33.98 12.88
CA ASN A 576 0.58 -32.96 13.40
C ASN A 576 1.11 -32.28 14.67
N ARG A 577 1.82 -33.01 15.54
CA ARG A 577 2.51 -32.41 16.69
C ARG A 577 3.73 -31.62 16.26
N LEU A 578 4.55 -32.15 15.35
CA LEU A 578 5.75 -31.47 14.82
C LEU A 578 5.41 -30.12 14.20
N PHE A 579 4.33 -30.06 13.42
CA PHE A 579 3.91 -28.86 12.71
C PHE A 579 2.81 -28.06 13.43
N GLY A 580 2.43 -28.44 14.65
CA GLY A 580 1.22 -27.96 15.33
C GLY A 580 1.13 -26.43 15.48
N ASP A 581 2.26 -25.78 15.71
CA ASP A 581 2.37 -24.32 15.87
C ASP A 581 2.79 -23.60 14.58
N SER A 582 2.61 -24.24 13.41
CA SER A 582 3.01 -23.70 12.11
C SER A 582 1.89 -23.75 11.09
N GLU A 583 2.07 -23.03 9.98
CA GLU A 583 1.14 -23.07 8.84
C GLU A 583 1.04 -24.45 8.17
N PHE A 584 1.96 -25.37 8.46
CA PHE A 584 1.95 -26.73 7.93
C PHE A 584 1.09 -27.71 8.73
N ALA A 585 0.47 -27.28 9.84
CA ALA A 585 -0.36 -28.14 10.68
C ALA A 585 -1.51 -28.81 9.89
N ARG A 586 -2.05 -29.91 10.43
CA ARG A 586 -3.25 -30.60 9.91
C ARG A 586 -3.13 -31.03 8.45
N GLY A 587 -1.95 -31.47 8.04
CA GLY A 587 -1.68 -31.93 6.67
C GLY A 587 -1.18 -30.85 5.71
N GLY A 588 -1.07 -29.58 6.14
CA GLY A 588 -0.53 -28.50 5.30
C GLY A 588 0.90 -28.74 4.81
N TRP A 589 1.69 -29.57 5.51
CA TRP A 589 3.00 -30.03 5.00
C TRP A 589 2.90 -30.80 3.67
N THR A 590 1.78 -31.50 3.42
CA THR A 590 1.57 -32.23 2.17
C THR A 590 1.37 -31.27 1.02
N ASP A 591 0.53 -30.25 1.23
CA ASP A 591 0.28 -29.21 0.23
C ASP A 591 1.56 -28.42 -0.06
N ALA A 592 2.33 -28.08 0.98
CA ALA A 592 3.63 -27.44 0.82
C ALA A 592 4.59 -28.32 0.01
N LEU A 593 4.77 -29.60 0.34
CA LEU A 593 5.64 -30.51 -0.42
C LEU A 593 5.25 -30.62 -1.90
N GLN A 594 3.95 -30.62 -2.23
CA GLN A 594 3.50 -30.71 -3.62
C GLN A 594 3.89 -29.50 -4.49
N LEU A 595 4.23 -28.37 -3.87
CA LEU A 595 4.79 -27.19 -4.55
C LEU A 595 6.27 -27.36 -4.93
N GLY A 596 6.94 -28.42 -4.46
CA GLY A 596 8.33 -28.70 -4.80
C GLY A 596 8.52 -29.05 -6.28
N PRO A 597 9.76 -28.89 -6.80
CA PRO A 597 10.13 -29.41 -8.12
C PRO A 597 9.79 -30.89 -8.26
N GLU A 598 9.31 -31.31 -9.43
CA GLU A 598 8.85 -32.70 -9.65
C GLU A 598 9.99 -33.72 -9.54
N GLU A 599 11.21 -33.25 -9.80
CA GLU A 599 12.46 -33.98 -9.62
C GLU A 599 12.70 -34.37 -8.16
N ILE A 600 12.29 -33.51 -7.22
CA ILE A 600 12.47 -33.71 -5.77
C ILE A 600 11.23 -34.36 -5.16
N VAL A 601 10.04 -33.92 -5.57
CA VAL A 601 8.75 -34.40 -5.06
C VAL A 601 7.94 -34.97 -6.23
N PRO A 602 8.13 -36.26 -6.59
CA PRO A 602 7.48 -36.86 -7.74
C PRO A 602 5.96 -36.91 -7.59
N ARG A 603 5.26 -36.52 -8.66
CA ARG A 603 3.79 -36.44 -8.74
C ARG A 603 3.20 -37.49 -9.68
N GLY A 604 1.88 -37.61 -9.70
CA GLY A 604 1.18 -38.56 -10.59
C GLY A 604 1.44 -40.05 -10.28
N LEU A 605 2.00 -40.38 -9.12
CA LEU A 605 2.44 -41.73 -8.79
C LEU A 605 1.30 -42.75 -8.64
N ALA A 606 1.56 -43.97 -9.11
CA ALA A 606 0.69 -45.12 -8.90
C ALA A 606 0.52 -45.45 -7.41
N LYS A 607 -0.62 -46.05 -7.03
CA LYS A 607 -0.94 -46.37 -5.63
C LYS A 607 0.15 -47.19 -4.92
N ALA A 608 0.75 -48.16 -5.61
CA ALA A 608 1.81 -49.01 -5.05
C ALA A 608 3.07 -48.23 -4.66
N MET A 609 3.42 -47.19 -5.43
CA MET A 609 4.59 -46.34 -5.20
C MET A 609 4.39 -45.42 -3.99
N LYS A 610 3.21 -44.82 -3.85
CA LYS A 610 2.90 -43.90 -2.74
C LYS A 610 2.40 -44.58 -1.46
N THR A 611 2.16 -45.89 -1.46
CA THR A 611 1.72 -46.63 -0.27
C THR A 611 2.93 -47.24 0.43
N VAL A 612 3.28 -46.74 1.62
CA VAL A 612 4.42 -47.22 2.43
C VAL A 612 3.92 -47.76 3.76
N LYS A 613 4.46 -48.90 4.20
CA LYS A 613 4.08 -49.53 5.48
C LYS A 613 4.92 -48.94 6.61
N ILE A 614 4.28 -48.18 7.49
CA ILE A 614 4.90 -47.48 8.62
C ILE A 614 4.19 -47.93 9.90
N ASN A 615 4.93 -48.43 10.90
CA ASN A 615 4.35 -49.02 12.13
C ASN A 615 3.27 -50.06 11.85
N ARG A 616 3.51 -50.92 10.86
CA ARG A 616 2.59 -51.96 10.35
C ARG A 616 1.31 -51.46 9.69
N ALA A 617 1.07 -50.14 9.62
CA ALA A 617 -0.06 -49.54 8.90
C ALA A 617 0.37 -49.12 7.49
N ALA A 618 -0.47 -49.39 6.48
CA ALA A 618 -0.26 -48.87 5.13
C ALA A 618 -0.68 -47.40 5.07
N LYS A 619 0.26 -46.51 4.76
CA LYS A 619 0.02 -45.07 4.67
C LYS A 619 0.26 -44.55 3.27
N THR A 620 -0.62 -43.68 2.80
CA THR A 620 -0.37 -42.88 1.59
C THR A 620 0.59 -41.76 1.93
N CYS A 621 1.70 -41.69 1.22
CA CYS A 621 2.80 -40.77 1.49
C CYS A 621 3.09 -39.90 0.27
N THR A 622 3.52 -38.68 0.54
CA THR A 622 4.32 -37.88 -0.39
C THR A 622 5.76 -38.38 -0.30
N LEU A 623 6.38 -38.63 -1.45
CA LEU A 623 7.78 -39.07 -1.50
C LEU A 623 8.67 -37.86 -1.76
N VAL A 624 9.83 -37.82 -1.10
CA VAL A 624 10.89 -36.84 -1.32
C VAL A 624 12.13 -37.61 -1.76
N ASP A 625 12.62 -37.32 -2.96
CA ASP A 625 13.89 -37.83 -3.47
C ASP A 625 15.04 -37.11 -2.77
N LEU A 626 15.76 -37.83 -1.91
CA LEU A 626 16.82 -37.25 -1.10
C LEU A 626 18.06 -36.92 -1.94
N GLN A 627 18.36 -37.72 -2.96
CA GLN A 627 19.50 -37.45 -3.84
C GLN A 627 19.22 -36.21 -4.71
N ALA A 628 18.03 -36.11 -5.30
CA ALA A 628 17.66 -34.93 -6.08
C ALA A 628 17.58 -33.67 -5.22
N TYR A 629 17.18 -33.80 -3.94
CA TYR A 629 17.19 -32.71 -2.99
C TYR A 629 18.61 -32.21 -2.71
N ASP A 630 19.56 -33.10 -2.42
CA ASP A 630 20.96 -32.73 -2.17
C ASP A 630 21.59 -32.06 -3.40
N GLU A 631 21.37 -32.62 -4.59
CA GLU A 631 21.84 -32.01 -5.85
C GLU A 631 21.23 -30.62 -6.11
N TRP A 632 20.02 -30.35 -5.60
CA TRP A 632 19.38 -29.04 -5.71
C TRP A 632 19.97 -28.05 -4.70
N VAL A 633 20.17 -28.49 -3.45
CA VAL A 633 20.78 -27.66 -2.39
C VAL A 633 22.23 -27.29 -2.72
N ASP A 634 22.99 -28.19 -3.34
CA ASP A 634 24.38 -27.93 -3.75
C ASP A 634 24.50 -26.95 -4.95
N ARG A 635 23.40 -26.73 -5.71
CA ARG A 635 23.35 -25.78 -6.83
C ARG A 635 22.86 -24.39 -6.40
N ALA A 636 22.09 -24.31 -5.32
CA ALA A 636 21.50 -23.09 -4.78
C ALA A 636 22.50 -22.32 -3.91
#